data_AF-A0A2A3MQU5-F1
#
_entry.id   AF-A0A2A3MQU5-F1
#
_cell.length_a   1.000
_cell.length_b   1.000
_cell.length_c   1.000
_cell.angle_alpha   90.00
_cell.angle_beta   90.00
_cell.angle_gamma   90.00
#
_symmetry.space_group_name_H-M   'P 1'
#
loop_
_entity.id
_entity.type
_entity.pdbx_description
1 polymer ?
#
loop_
_entity_poly.entity_id
_entity_poly.type
_entity_poly.pdbx_seq_one_letter_code
_entity_poly.pdbx_strand_id
1 'polypeptide(L)'
;MTVEQFDMARALGAAEAQVAIDAGHRLLIAGETGIGNTAAAACVTHLLAGIDADTATASGAGADAAMRGIKRDIVTAAVDRLGGRNDKAKLTAIAGCAIVCATTNSIAG
;
A
#
# COMPACT_ATOMS: atom_id res chain seq x y z
N MET A 1 11.88 -0.17 2.34
CA MET A 1 11.57 -0.35 3.78
C MET A 1 12.20 -1.66 4.22
N THR A 2 12.90 -1.67 5.35
CA THR A 2 13.48 -2.89 5.91
C THR A 2 12.47 -3.66 6.77
N VAL A 3 12.77 -4.89 7.15
CA VAL A 3 11.88 -5.69 8.03
C VAL A 3 11.75 -5.03 9.40
N GLU A 4 12.83 -4.43 9.90
CA GLU A 4 12.86 -3.73 11.19
C GLU A 4 11.98 -2.48 11.16
N GLN A 5 12.04 -1.71 10.07
CA GLN A 5 11.15 -0.55 9.88
C GLN A 5 9.69 -0.97 9.81
N PHE A 6 9.39 -2.09 9.15
CA PHE A 6 8.04 -2.65 9.11
C PHE A 6 7.55 -3.07 10.51
N ASP A 7 8.39 -3.78 11.27
CA ASP A 7 8.06 -4.22 12.61
C ASP A 7 7.86 -3.03 13.58
N MET A 8 8.68 -1.98 13.47
CA MET A 8 8.47 -0.72 14.20
C MET A 8 7.13 -0.06 13.86
N ALA A 9 6.82 0.10 12.57
CA ALA A 9 5.56 0.72 12.14
C ALA A 9 4.34 -0.08 12.61
N ARG A 10 4.42 -1.41 12.53
CA ARG A 10 3.38 -2.31 13.05
C ARG A 10 3.22 -2.19 14.57
N ALA A 11 4.32 -2.18 15.31
CA ALA A 11 4.29 -2.07 16.77
C ALA A 11 3.70 -0.73 17.22
N LEU A 12 4.05 0.37 16.54
CA LEU A 12 3.48 1.68 16.80
C LEU A 12 1.96 1.68 16.59
N GLY A 13 1.47 1.19 15.45
CA GLY A 13 0.02 1.13 15.19
C GLY A 13 -0.74 0.27 16.21
N ALA A 14 -0.14 -0.83 16.68
CA ALA A 14 -0.73 -1.66 17.73
C ALA A 14 -0.79 -0.92 19.08
N ALA A 15 0.25 -0.16 19.44
CA ALA A 15 0.29 0.64 20.65
C ALA A 15 -0.78 1.74 20.64
N GLU A 16 -0.93 2.47 19.53
CA GLU A 16 -1.97 3.50 19.37
C GLU A 16 -3.39 2.91 19.48
N ALA A 17 -3.63 1.74 18.87
CA ALA A 17 -4.89 1.04 19.01
C ALA A 17 -5.17 0.62 20.47
N GLN A 18 -4.14 0.19 21.20
CA GLN A 18 -4.27 -0.17 22.61
C GLN A 18 -4.61 1.05 23.48
N VAL A 19 -3.95 2.19 23.25
CA VAL A 19 -4.27 3.46 23.94
C VAL A 19 -5.74 3.83 23.72
N ALA A 20 -6.25 3.66 22.50
CA ALA A 20 -7.65 3.95 22.20
C ALA A 20 -8.62 2.98 22.92
N ILE A 21 -8.28 1.69 22.99
CA ILE A 21 -9.06 0.69 23.73
C ILE A 21 -9.09 1.03 25.23
N ASP A 22 -7.94 1.37 25.81
CA ASP A 22 -7.80 1.71 27.22
C ASP A 22 -8.57 3.00 27.57
N ALA A 23 -8.71 3.92 26.61
CA ALA A 23 -9.57 5.09 26.71
C ALA A 23 -11.09 4.79 26.59
N GLY A 24 -11.47 3.52 26.42
CA GLY A 24 -12.87 3.07 26.35
C GLY A 24 -13.50 3.13 24.96
N HIS A 25 -12.71 3.35 23.89
CA HIS A 25 -13.24 3.30 22.53
C HIS A 25 -13.64 1.87 22.15
N ARG A 26 -14.83 1.73 21.54
CA ARG A 26 -15.41 0.42 21.16
C ARG A 26 -15.45 0.18 19.66
N LEU A 27 -15.06 1.17 18.87
CA LEU A 27 -14.95 1.11 17.42
C LEU A 27 -13.68 1.84 17.02
N LEU A 28 -12.80 1.13 16.31
CA LEU A 28 -11.59 1.67 15.72
C LEU A 28 -11.72 1.57 14.21
N ILE A 29 -11.47 2.68 13.51
CA ILE A 29 -11.45 2.74 12.06
C ILE A 29 -10.09 3.27 11.65
N ALA A 30 -9.34 2.49 10.87
CA ALA A 30 -8.08 2.94 10.30
C ALA A 30 -8.37 3.82 9.07
N GLY A 31 -7.74 4.99 9.02
CA GLY A 31 -7.70 5.84 7.84
C GLY A 31 -6.26 6.04 7.40
N GLU A 32 -6.06 6.26 6.11
CA GLU A 32 -4.77 6.67 5.55
C GLU A 32 -4.98 7.92 4.71
N THR A 33 -3.97 8.79 4.67
CA THR A 33 -3.95 9.96 3.80
C THR A 33 -2.55 10.08 3.20
N GLY A 34 -2.45 10.08 1.87
CA GLY A 34 -1.15 10.21 1.19
C GLY A 34 -1.27 10.34 -0.33
N ILE A 35 -0.45 11.20 -0.93
CA ILE A 35 -0.35 11.29 -2.38
C ILE A 35 0.13 9.94 -2.93
N GLY A 36 -0.60 9.37 -3.88
CA GLY A 36 -0.27 8.09 -4.50
C GLY A 36 -0.63 6.84 -3.68
N ASN A 37 -1.36 7.00 -2.56
CA ASN A 37 -1.88 5.89 -1.75
C ASN A 37 -2.70 4.86 -2.55
N THR A 38 -3.42 5.29 -3.58
CA THR A 38 -4.28 4.41 -4.39
C THR A 38 -3.47 3.46 -5.27
N ALA A 39 -2.28 3.85 -5.74
CA ALA A 39 -1.37 2.95 -6.44
C ALA A 39 -0.71 1.95 -5.48
N ALA A 40 -0.38 2.40 -4.26
CA ALA A 40 0.07 1.55 -3.18
C ALA A 40 -0.98 0.48 -2.80
N ALA A 41 -2.24 0.90 -2.64
CA ALA A 41 -3.36 0.02 -2.36
C ALA A 41 -3.59 -1.00 -3.48
N ALA A 42 -3.42 -0.59 -4.74
CA ALA A 42 -3.52 -1.49 -5.89
C ALA A 42 -2.44 -2.60 -5.86
N CYS A 43 -1.18 -2.28 -5.52
CA CYS A 43 -0.13 -3.28 -5.34
C CYS A 43 -0.48 -4.29 -4.24
N VAL A 44 -0.91 -3.80 -3.07
CA VAL A 44 -1.33 -4.63 -1.93
C VAL A 44 -2.47 -5.55 -2.36
N THR A 45 -3.47 -5.00 -3.06
CA THR A 45 -4.66 -5.73 -3.50
C THR A 45 -4.29 -6.81 -4.51
N HIS A 46 -3.46 -6.49 -5.51
CA HIS A 46 -2.94 -7.46 -6.47
C HIS A 46 -2.24 -8.63 -5.74
N LEU A 47 -1.33 -8.32 -4.81
CA LEU A 47 -0.50 -9.32 -4.13
C LEU A 47 -1.25 -10.20 -3.12
N LEU A 48 -2.30 -9.67 -2.49
CA LEU A 48 -3.09 -10.38 -1.48
C LEU A 48 -4.31 -11.09 -2.08
N ALA A 49 -5.00 -10.46 -3.03
CA ALA A 49 -6.20 -11.00 -3.65
C ALA A 49 -5.92 -11.80 -4.94
N GLY A 50 -4.72 -11.69 -5.51
CA GLY A 50 -4.34 -12.41 -6.73
C GLY A 50 -5.05 -11.93 -8.00
N ILE A 51 -5.60 -10.71 -7.98
CA ILE A 51 -6.24 -10.08 -9.14
C ILE A 51 -5.21 -9.30 -9.95
N ASP A 52 -5.40 -9.16 -11.27
CA ASP A 52 -4.45 -8.45 -12.12
C ASP A 52 -4.32 -6.94 -11.79
N ALA A 53 -3.23 -6.34 -12.28
CA ALA A 53 -2.92 -4.93 -11.99
C ALA A 53 -3.95 -3.96 -12.61
N ASP A 54 -4.59 -4.31 -13.71
CA ASP A 54 -5.59 -3.44 -14.36
C ASP A 54 -6.88 -3.36 -13.53
N THR A 55 -7.30 -4.50 -12.97
CA THR A 55 -8.43 -4.64 -12.06
C THR A 55 -8.14 -4.00 -10.70
N ALA A 56 -6.93 -4.17 -10.18
CA ALA A 56 -6.53 -3.57 -8.90
C ALA A 56 -6.37 -2.04 -8.95
N THR A 57 -6.08 -1.47 -10.13
CA THR A 57 -5.77 -0.04 -10.27
C THR A 57 -7.00 0.81 -10.52
N ALA A 58 -7.39 1.58 -9.50
CA ALA A 58 -8.47 2.56 -9.58
C ALA A 58 -7.98 3.97 -9.99
N SER A 59 -8.90 4.82 -10.45
CA SER A 59 -8.61 6.23 -10.76
C SER A 59 -8.18 7.05 -9.53
N GLY A 60 -8.58 6.63 -8.33
CA GLY A 60 -8.30 7.34 -7.08
C GLY A 60 -8.93 8.73 -7.07
N ALA A 61 -8.14 9.77 -6.78
CA ALA A 61 -8.59 11.17 -6.72
C ALA A 61 -8.90 11.81 -8.10
N GLY A 62 -9.53 11.07 -9.00
CA GLY A 62 -9.99 11.59 -10.30
C GLY A 62 -9.00 11.48 -11.47
N ALA A 63 -8.07 10.52 -11.44
CA ALA A 63 -7.18 10.30 -12.58
C ALA A 63 -7.95 9.94 -13.86
N ASP A 64 -7.55 10.54 -14.99
CA ASP A 64 -8.05 10.19 -16.31
C ASP A 64 -7.51 8.83 -16.80
N ALA A 65 -7.91 8.42 -18.00
CA ALA A 65 -7.51 7.12 -18.56
C ALA A 65 -5.99 7.00 -18.79
N ALA A 66 -5.32 8.08 -19.19
CA ALA A 66 -3.88 8.07 -19.43
C ALA A 66 -3.10 7.92 -18.12
N MET A 67 -3.47 8.71 -17.11
CA MET A 67 -2.89 8.65 -15.78
C MET A 67 -3.20 7.32 -15.07
N ARG A 68 -4.40 6.75 -15.25
CA ARG A 68 -4.70 5.39 -14.78
C ARG A 68 -3.80 4.35 -15.45
N GLY A 69 -3.50 4.51 -16.75
CA GLY A 69 -2.56 3.67 -17.48
C GLY A 69 -1.15 3.69 -16.85
N ILE A 70 -0.64 4.88 -16.56
CA ILE A 70 0.66 5.05 -15.87
C ILE A 70 0.64 4.37 -14.49
N LYS A 71 -0.43 4.56 -13.71
CA LYS A 71 -0.58 3.90 -12.40
C LYS A 71 -0.54 2.38 -12.52
N ARG A 72 -1.26 1.80 -13.49
CA ARG A 72 -1.26 0.36 -13.73
C ARG A 72 0.15 -0.13 -14.05
N ASP A 73 0.87 0.58 -14.92
CA ASP A 73 2.22 0.16 -15.33
C ASP A 73 3.21 0.21 -14.16
N ILE A 74 3.08 1.21 -13.27
CA ILE A 74 3.82 1.29 -12.01
C ILE A 74 3.48 0.10 -11.10
N VAL A 75 2.20 -0.24 -10.96
CA VAL A 75 1.74 -1.37 -10.14
C VAL A 75 2.33 -2.68 -10.66
N THR A 76 2.22 -2.93 -11.97
CA THR A 76 2.82 -4.10 -12.63
C THR A 76 4.31 -4.20 -12.33
N ALA A 77 5.08 -3.13 -12.60
CA ALA A 77 6.52 -3.12 -12.38
C ALA A 77 6.93 -3.27 -10.89
N ALA A 78 6.09 -2.81 -9.97
CA ALA A 78 6.32 -2.94 -8.54
C ALA A 78 6.09 -4.38 -8.06
N VAL A 79 4.99 -5.00 -8.50
CA VAL A 79 4.62 -6.38 -8.15
C VAL A 79 5.58 -7.39 -8.77
N ASP A 80 5.96 -7.22 -10.04
CA ASP A 80 6.85 -8.15 -10.75
C ASP A 80 8.20 -8.30 -10.03
N ARG A 81 8.72 -7.21 -9.46
CA ARG A 81 9.96 -7.23 -8.65
C ARG A 81 9.88 -8.12 -7.40
N LEU A 82 8.68 -8.47 -6.94
CA LEU A 82 8.49 -9.27 -5.73
C LEU A 82 8.58 -10.77 -5.98
N GLY A 83 8.49 -11.22 -7.23
CA GLY A 83 8.86 -12.57 -7.66
C GLY A 83 8.16 -13.71 -6.91
N GLY A 84 6.90 -13.54 -6.49
CA GLY A 84 6.10 -14.60 -5.87
C GLY A 84 6.46 -15.00 -4.43
N ARG A 85 7.23 -14.18 -3.70
CA ARG A 85 7.54 -14.41 -2.27
C ARG A 85 6.27 -14.53 -1.42
N ASN A 86 6.26 -15.43 -0.42
CA ASN A 86 5.05 -15.75 0.34
C ASN A 86 5.24 -15.82 1.88
N ASP A 87 6.17 -15.04 2.41
CA ASP A 87 6.55 -14.98 3.82
C ASP A 87 6.46 -13.56 4.39
N LYS A 88 7.01 -13.32 5.60
CA LYS A 88 7.09 -11.98 6.21
C LYS A 88 7.80 -10.98 5.29
N ALA A 89 8.74 -11.44 4.46
CA ALA A 89 9.39 -10.60 3.47
C ALA A 89 8.41 -10.13 2.39
N LYS A 90 7.36 -10.90 2.06
CA LYS A 90 6.26 -10.41 1.21
C LYS A 90 5.53 -9.24 1.86
N LEU A 91 5.18 -9.31 3.15
CA LEU A 91 4.48 -8.22 3.85
C LEU A 91 5.34 -6.96 3.95
N THR A 92 6.62 -7.12 4.30
CA THR A 92 7.59 -6.01 4.30
C THR A 92 7.75 -5.42 2.91
N ALA A 93 7.81 -6.25 1.87
CA ALA A 93 7.99 -5.78 0.51
C ALA A 93 6.72 -5.12 -0.05
N ILE A 94 5.52 -5.61 0.30
CA ILE A 94 4.22 -4.97 0.00
C ILE A 94 4.20 -3.54 0.55
N ALA A 95 4.55 -3.38 1.83
CA ALA A 95 4.60 -2.06 2.45
C ALA A 95 5.75 -1.19 1.89
N GLY A 96 6.83 -1.80 1.39
CA GLY A 96 7.86 -1.11 0.61
C GLY A 96 7.36 -0.63 -0.75
N CYS A 97 6.60 -1.45 -1.47
CA CYS A 97 5.94 -1.08 -2.73
C CYS A 97 4.98 0.08 -2.54
N ALA A 98 4.26 0.12 -1.41
CA ALA A 98 3.40 1.26 -1.08
C ALA A 98 4.16 2.59 -1.09
N ILE A 99 5.36 2.61 -0.49
CA ILE A 99 6.23 3.80 -0.47
C ILE A 99 6.73 4.13 -1.89
N VAL A 100 7.20 3.15 -2.66
CA VAL A 100 7.70 3.36 -4.03
C VAL A 100 6.59 3.89 -4.95
N CYS A 101 5.38 3.37 -4.82
CA CYS A 101 4.24 3.84 -5.63
C CYS A 101 3.83 5.26 -5.24
N ALA A 102 3.80 5.58 -3.93
CA ALA A 102 3.51 6.92 -3.45
C ALA A 102 4.51 7.95 -3.98
N THR A 103 5.82 7.65 -3.91
CA THR A 103 6.87 8.55 -4.39
C THR A 103 6.90 8.68 -5.92
N THR A 104 6.70 7.59 -6.65
CA THR A 104 6.68 7.62 -8.12
C THR A 104 5.47 8.40 -8.63
N ASN A 105 4.31 8.24 -7.99
CA ASN A 105 3.10 9.00 -8.35
C ASN A 105 3.21 10.50 -8.00
N SER A 106 4.04 10.88 -7.01
CA SER A 106 4.34 12.30 -6.75
C SER A 106 5.32 12.94 -7.73
N ILE A 107 6.10 12.15 -8.48
CA ILE A 107 7.06 12.63 -9.49
C ILE A 107 6.38 12.74 -10.87
N ALA A 108 5.29 12.01 -11.10
CA ALA A 108 4.53 12.01 -12.35
C ALA A 108 3.39 13.05 -12.40
N GLY A 109 3.23 13.87 -11.36
CA GLY A 109 2.20 14.91 -11.23
C GLY A 109 2.70 16.31 -11.53
#